data_AF-A0A0P1H5I5-F1
#
_entry.id   AF-A0A0P1H5I5-F1
#
_cell.length_a   1.000
_cell.length_b   1.000
_cell.length_c   1.000
_cell.angle_alpha   90.00
_cell.angle_beta   90.00
_cell.angle_gamma   90.00
#
_symmetry.space_group_name_H-M   'P 1'
#
loop_
_entity.id
_entity.type
_entity.pdbx_description
1 polymer ?
#
loop_
_entity_poly.entity_id
_entity_poly.type
_entity_poly.pdbx_seq_one_letter_code
_entity_poly.pdbx_strand_id
1 'polypeptide(L)'
;MPPCRRIWAAQPVEVVHKGATALLQREGGFGSSALADLQAAVVAAGQVAQWREHYRAEEVGQDFLDRFGCYPIIGEGGPYSSAALRAWIVYMPPHLYYPWHEHQAAELYLIISGSAVFRKEGSADVTLRSGDTVFHGRNQPHATETGADPVLCLVLWRDDFEHAPMLSDLVKLQRDRAQLALPRVLTAQ
;
A
#
# COMPACT_ATOMS: atom_id res chain seq x y z
N MET A 1 27.19 -19.51 20.86
CA MET A 1 25.93 -19.00 20.27
C MET A 1 25.50 -19.99 19.20
N PRO A 2 24.23 -20.46 19.18
CA PRO A 2 23.76 -21.26 18.05
C PRO A 2 23.81 -20.40 16.78
N PRO A 3 24.08 -20.97 15.60
CA PRO A 3 24.06 -20.22 14.36
C PRO A 3 22.66 -19.63 14.15
N CYS A 4 22.61 -18.34 13.79
CA CYS A 4 21.38 -17.66 13.42
C CYS A 4 20.77 -18.43 12.23
N ARG A 5 19.67 -19.17 12.47
CA ARG A 5 18.99 -19.89 11.39
C ARG A 5 18.49 -18.86 10.39
N ARG A 6 18.79 -19.06 9.10
CA ARG A 6 18.17 -18.27 8.03
C ARG A 6 16.68 -18.50 8.10
N ILE A 7 15.92 -17.42 8.27
CA ILE A 7 14.46 -17.42 8.27
C ILE A 7 13.89 -17.15 6.87
N TRP A 8 14.73 -17.18 5.84
CA TRP A 8 14.36 -16.90 4.46
C TRP A 8 15.08 -17.80 3.45
N ALA A 9 14.49 -17.97 2.28
CA ALA A 9 15.08 -18.67 1.13
C ALA A 9 14.86 -17.84 -0.15
N ALA A 10 15.81 -17.90 -1.09
CA ALA A 10 15.62 -17.29 -2.41
C ALA A 10 14.67 -18.15 -3.26
N GLN A 11 13.90 -17.51 -4.14
CA GLN A 11 12.98 -18.18 -5.06
C GLN A 11 12.88 -17.38 -6.37
N PRO A 12 12.48 -18.01 -7.51
CA PRO A 12 12.31 -17.29 -8.77
C PRO A 12 11.12 -16.31 -8.70
N VAL A 13 11.17 -15.29 -9.55
CA VAL A 13 10.10 -14.29 -9.72
C VAL A 13 9.62 -14.34 -11.17
N GLU A 14 8.31 -14.43 -11.35
CA GLU A 14 7.68 -14.18 -12.64
C GLU A 14 7.47 -12.67 -12.81
N VAL A 15 8.04 -12.08 -13.85
CA VAL A 15 7.91 -10.64 -14.09
C VAL A 15 6.52 -10.35 -14.63
N VAL A 16 5.76 -9.51 -13.92
CA VAL A 16 4.41 -9.09 -14.30
C VAL A 16 4.33 -7.58 -14.22
N HIS A 17 4.05 -6.93 -15.35
CA HIS A 17 3.87 -5.47 -15.40
C HIS A 17 2.40 -5.11 -15.25
N LYS A 18 2.15 -4.00 -14.57
CA LYS A 18 0.83 -3.38 -14.38
C LYS A 18 0.90 -1.88 -14.67
N GLY A 19 -0.22 -1.17 -14.62
CA GLY A 19 -0.26 0.28 -14.90
C GLY A 19 0.72 1.07 -14.01
N ALA A 20 0.77 0.73 -12.72
CA ALA A 20 1.70 1.31 -11.76
C ALA A 20 3.19 1.09 -12.09
N THR A 21 3.56 0.03 -12.81
CA THR A 21 4.96 -0.23 -13.17
C THR A 21 5.55 0.94 -13.94
N ALA A 22 4.85 1.41 -14.97
CA ALA A 22 5.34 2.49 -15.81
C ALA A 22 5.20 3.87 -15.15
N LEU A 23 4.26 4.03 -14.20
CA LEU A 23 4.14 5.24 -13.39
C LEU A 23 5.33 5.39 -12.45
N LEU A 24 5.67 4.34 -11.69
CA LEU A 24 6.81 4.38 -10.77
C LEU A 24 8.14 4.68 -11.49
N GLN A 25 8.36 4.12 -12.69
CA GLN A 25 9.59 4.38 -13.46
C GLN A 25 9.74 5.82 -13.94
N ARG A 26 8.63 6.55 -14.08
CA ARG A 26 8.61 7.95 -14.54
C ARG A 26 8.39 8.94 -13.39
N GLU A 27 8.27 8.44 -12.16
CA GLU A 27 7.96 9.28 -11.02
C GLU A 27 9.16 10.18 -10.66
N GLY A 28 8.91 11.48 -10.59
CA GLY A 28 9.89 12.51 -10.25
C GLY A 28 9.46 13.39 -9.06
N GLY A 29 8.25 13.18 -8.53
CA GLY A 29 7.62 13.98 -7.49
C GLY A 29 7.92 13.54 -6.05
N PHE A 30 8.79 12.55 -5.82
CA PHE A 30 9.08 12.05 -4.47
C PHE A 30 9.74 13.06 -3.52
N GLY A 31 10.30 14.15 -4.06
CA GLY A 31 11.11 15.10 -3.29
C GLY A 31 12.40 14.46 -2.76
N SER A 32 13.01 15.08 -1.74
CA SER A 32 14.18 14.53 -1.05
C SER A 32 13.78 13.36 -0.14
N SER A 33 14.52 12.25 -0.22
CA SER A 33 14.32 11.08 0.64
C SER A 33 15.50 10.88 1.58
N ALA A 34 15.22 10.60 2.86
CA ALA A 34 16.23 10.15 3.82
C ALA A 34 16.72 8.73 3.52
N LEU A 35 16.03 8.02 2.62
CA LEU A 35 16.25 6.64 2.21
C LEU A 35 16.52 6.55 0.70
N ALA A 36 17.25 7.52 0.13
CA ALA A 36 17.45 7.66 -1.32
C ALA A 36 18.01 6.40 -2.00
N ASP A 37 18.97 5.71 -1.37
CA ASP A 37 19.53 4.46 -1.92
C ASP A 37 18.49 3.33 -1.96
N LEU A 38 17.65 3.23 -0.91
CA LEU A 38 16.55 2.26 -0.89
C LEU A 38 15.50 2.62 -1.93
N GLN A 39 15.14 3.90 -2.07
CA GLN A 39 14.24 4.39 -3.13
C GLN A 39 14.75 3.96 -4.51
N ALA A 40 16.01 4.25 -4.83
CA ALA A 40 16.59 3.89 -6.11
C ALA A 40 16.54 2.37 -6.35
N ALA A 41 16.88 1.57 -5.33
CA ALA A 41 16.86 0.12 -5.41
C ALA A 41 15.45 -0.45 -5.67
N VAL A 42 14.43 0.03 -4.96
CA VAL A 42 13.05 -0.47 -5.12
C VAL A 42 12.39 0.07 -6.40
N VAL A 43 12.75 1.25 -6.87
CA VAL A 43 12.32 1.73 -8.19
C VAL A 43 12.91 0.83 -9.28
N ALA A 44 14.20 0.53 -9.23
CA ALA A 44 14.85 -0.38 -10.18
C ALA A 44 14.26 -1.80 -10.13
N ALA A 45 14.07 -2.35 -8.92
CA ALA A 45 13.47 -3.68 -8.72
C ALA A 45 12.05 -3.77 -9.29
N GLY A 46 11.30 -2.67 -9.30
CA GLY A 46 9.97 -2.61 -9.91
C GLY A 46 9.94 -3.00 -11.40
N GLN A 47 11.05 -2.93 -12.14
CA GLN A 47 11.10 -3.37 -13.55
C GLN A 47 11.12 -4.89 -13.71
N VAL A 48 11.50 -5.63 -12.66
CA VAL A 48 11.65 -7.10 -12.68
C VAL A 48 10.78 -7.78 -11.62
N ALA A 49 9.82 -7.05 -11.06
CA ALA A 49 8.94 -7.53 -10.01
C ALA A 49 7.66 -8.18 -10.56
N GLN A 50 7.00 -8.96 -9.72
CA GLN A 50 5.64 -9.45 -9.96
C GLN A 50 4.62 -8.47 -9.38
N TRP A 51 4.21 -7.45 -10.14
CA TRP A 51 3.19 -6.50 -9.67
C TRP A 51 1.83 -7.19 -9.47
N ARG A 52 1.17 -6.85 -8.36
CA ARG A 52 -0.08 -7.48 -7.92
C ARG A 52 -1.27 -6.54 -8.07
N GLU A 53 -2.43 -7.15 -8.29
CA GLU A 53 -3.75 -6.53 -8.15
C GLU A 53 -4.53 -7.40 -7.16
N HIS A 54 -4.85 -6.85 -5.99
CA HIS A 54 -5.62 -7.56 -4.96
C HIS A 54 -7.12 -7.25 -5.01
N TYR A 55 -7.51 -6.21 -5.75
CA TYR A 55 -8.86 -5.70 -5.83
C TYR A 55 -9.44 -5.89 -7.23
N ARG A 56 -10.77 -5.84 -7.30
CA ARG A 56 -11.52 -5.82 -8.56
C ARG A 56 -12.01 -4.41 -8.87
N ALA A 57 -12.25 -4.12 -10.15
CA ALA A 57 -12.64 -2.78 -10.60
C ALA A 57 -13.98 -2.33 -9.99
N GLU A 58 -14.87 -3.28 -9.70
CA GLU A 58 -16.17 -3.01 -9.08
C GLU A 58 -16.04 -2.51 -7.62
N GLU A 59 -14.91 -2.81 -6.96
CA GLU A 59 -14.66 -2.47 -5.56
C GLU A 59 -14.03 -1.09 -5.42
N VAL A 60 -12.98 -0.83 -6.22
CA VAL A 60 -12.09 0.33 -6.09
C VAL A 60 -12.07 1.26 -7.30
N GLY A 61 -12.70 0.88 -8.41
CA GLY A 61 -12.70 1.62 -9.66
C GLY A 61 -11.47 1.33 -10.54
N GLN A 62 -11.63 1.50 -11.86
CA GLN A 62 -10.56 1.24 -12.83
C GLN A 62 -9.36 2.18 -12.64
N ASP A 63 -9.62 3.46 -12.34
CA ASP A 63 -8.56 4.45 -12.08
C ASP A 63 -7.63 4.01 -10.94
N PHE A 64 -8.16 3.41 -9.88
CA PHE A 64 -7.34 2.88 -8.80
C PHE A 64 -6.48 1.71 -9.29
N LEU A 65 -7.04 0.74 -10.02
CA LEU A 65 -6.30 -0.42 -10.51
C LEU A 65 -5.17 -0.03 -11.47
N ASP A 66 -5.38 0.98 -12.30
CA ASP A 66 -4.38 1.45 -13.26
C ASP A 66 -3.22 2.18 -12.59
N ARG A 67 -3.45 2.75 -11.40
CA ARG A 67 -2.54 3.71 -10.75
C ARG A 67 -1.88 3.20 -9.48
N PHE A 68 -2.62 2.47 -8.64
CA PHE A 68 -2.09 1.79 -7.47
C PHE A 68 -1.21 0.61 -7.88
N GLY A 69 -0.11 0.39 -7.18
CA GLY A 69 0.61 -0.86 -7.36
C GLY A 69 1.34 -1.32 -6.12
N CYS A 70 1.37 -2.63 -5.95
CA CYS A 70 2.23 -3.27 -4.98
C CYS A 70 2.95 -4.47 -5.59
N TYR A 71 4.12 -4.79 -5.06
CA TYR A 71 4.82 -6.02 -5.41
C TYR A 71 5.58 -6.59 -4.21
N PRO A 72 5.68 -7.92 -4.08
CA PRO A 72 6.35 -8.58 -2.97
C PRO A 72 7.88 -8.54 -3.10
N ILE A 73 8.57 -8.34 -1.96
CA ILE A 73 10.01 -8.59 -1.78
C ILE A 73 10.22 -9.92 -1.04
N ILE A 74 9.45 -10.15 0.02
CA ILE A 74 9.46 -11.37 0.83
C ILE A 74 8.04 -11.93 0.88
N GLY A 75 7.84 -13.17 0.45
CA GLY A 75 6.54 -13.82 0.36
C GLY A 75 6.25 -14.29 -1.06
N GLU A 76 5.03 -14.79 -1.29
CA GLU A 76 4.63 -15.35 -2.57
C GLU A 76 4.80 -14.35 -3.73
N GLY A 77 5.54 -14.76 -4.76
CA GLY A 77 5.88 -13.93 -5.94
C GLY A 77 7.02 -12.94 -5.73
N GLY A 78 7.57 -12.84 -4.51
CA GLY A 78 8.79 -12.08 -4.25
C GLY A 78 10.05 -12.92 -4.50
N PRO A 79 11.23 -12.31 -4.64
CA PRO A 79 12.49 -13.03 -4.81
C PRO A 79 12.92 -13.84 -3.57
N TYR A 80 12.27 -13.62 -2.42
CA TYR A 80 12.53 -14.36 -1.19
C TYR A 80 11.25 -14.90 -0.57
N SER A 81 11.30 -16.07 0.05
CA SER A 81 10.26 -16.61 0.93
C SER A 81 10.70 -16.54 2.38
N SER A 82 9.74 -16.47 3.30
CA SER A 82 9.93 -16.53 4.75
C SER A 82 8.65 -17.01 5.41
N ALA A 83 8.79 -17.81 6.48
CA ALA A 83 7.68 -18.22 7.33
C ALA A 83 7.46 -17.26 8.51
N ALA A 84 8.29 -16.23 8.66
CA ALA A 84 8.28 -15.32 9.80
C ALA A 84 7.85 -13.89 9.45
N LEU A 85 7.96 -13.50 8.18
CA LEU A 85 7.62 -12.14 7.73
C LEU A 85 7.24 -12.16 6.24
N ARG A 86 6.39 -11.21 5.83
CA ARG A 86 6.21 -10.85 4.43
C ARG A 86 6.48 -9.36 4.23
N ALA A 87 7.00 -9.01 3.07
CA ALA A 87 7.38 -7.65 2.74
C ALA A 87 6.93 -7.28 1.33
N TRP A 88 6.41 -6.07 1.17
CA TRP A 88 5.98 -5.52 -0.11
C TRP A 88 6.48 -4.10 -0.28
N ILE A 89 6.60 -3.70 -1.53
CA ILE A 89 6.64 -2.30 -1.91
C ILE A 89 5.24 -1.89 -2.32
N VAL A 90 4.79 -0.75 -1.80
CA VAL A 90 3.53 -0.10 -2.18
C VAL A 90 3.84 1.26 -2.79
N TYR A 91 3.25 1.52 -3.95
CA TYR A 91 3.36 2.78 -4.66
C TYR A 91 1.96 3.36 -4.91
N MET A 92 1.80 4.64 -4.58
CA MET A 92 0.63 5.42 -4.94
C MET A 92 1.09 6.73 -5.61
N PRO A 93 0.64 7.02 -6.84
CA PRO A 93 0.89 8.32 -7.47
C PRO A 93 0.12 9.44 -6.77
N PRO A 94 0.34 10.72 -7.15
CA PRO A 94 -0.45 11.83 -6.64
C PRO A 94 -1.96 11.63 -6.84
N HIS A 95 -2.74 12.23 -5.95
CA HIS A 95 -4.20 12.31 -6.01
C HIS A 95 -4.86 10.93 -6.15
N LEU A 96 -4.49 10.01 -5.27
CA LEU A 96 -5.06 8.67 -5.20
C LEU A 96 -5.52 8.36 -3.78
N TYR A 97 -6.75 7.87 -3.66
CA TYR A 97 -7.31 7.38 -2.41
C TYR A 97 -7.30 5.86 -2.39
N TYR A 98 -6.61 5.28 -1.40
CA TYR A 98 -6.67 3.87 -1.06
C TYR A 98 -7.71 3.68 0.05
N PRO A 99 -8.89 3.11 -0.25
CA PRO A 99 -10.00 3.05 0.70
C PRO A 99 -9.67 2.25 1.97
N TRP A 100 -10.52 2.39 2.99
CA TRP A 100 -10.41 1.60 4.20
C TRP A 100 -10.39 0.12 3.90
N HIS A 101 -9.33 -0.54 4.35
CA HIS A 101 -9.12 -1.96 4.24
C HIS A 101 -8.54 -2.50 5.55
N GLU A 102 -8.62 -3.82 5.70
CA GLU A 102 -8.16 -4.53 6.88
C GLU A 102 -7.68 -5.94 6.52
N HIS A 103 -6.86 -6.51 7.39
CA HIS A 103 -6.35 -7.88 7.30
C HIS A 103 -5.90 -8.38 8.67
N GLN A 104 -5.80 -9.70 8.81
CA GLN A 104 -5.42 -10.35 10.08
C GLN A 104 -3.96 -10.14 10.47
N ALA A 105 -3.10 -9.84 9.49
CA ALA A 105 -1.69 -9.55 9.74
C ALA A 105 -1.54 -8.26 10.54
N ALA A 106 -0.61 -8.24 11.49
CA ALA A 106 -0.12 -6.99 12.03
C ALA A 106 0.88 -6.39 11.03
N GLU A 107 0.83 -5.07 10.85
CA GLU A 107 1.52 -4.41 9.74
C GLU A 107 2.28 -3.18 10.18
N LEU A 108 3.46 -2.98 9.58
CA LEU A 108 4.26 -1.76 9.71
C LEU A 108 4.55 -1.19 8.32
N TYR A 109 4.12 0.04 8.09
CA TYR A 109 4.55 0.86 6.96
C TYR A 109 5.81 1.65 7.37
N LEU A 110 6.80 1.66 6.49
CA LEU A 110 7.92 2.60 6.46
C LEU A 110 7.80 3.42 5.17
N ILE A 111 7.73 4.74 5.30
CA ILE A 111 7.70 5.64 4.14
C ILE A 111 9.12 5.76 3.60
N ILE A 112 9.36 5.21 2.42
CA ILE A 112 10.66 5.33 1.74
C ILE A 112 10.78 6.75 1.20
N SER A 113 9.76 7.22 0.47
CA SER A 113 9.80 8.51 -0.23
C SER A 113 8.41 9.10 -0.46
N GLY A 114 8.36 10.41 -0.70
CA GLY A 114 7.11 11.14 -0.88
C GLY A 114 6.35 11.37 0.43
N SER A 115 5.04 11.60 0.32
CA SER A 115 4.18 11.95 1.45
C SER A 115 2.72 11.55 1.21
N ALA A 116 2.04 11.08 2.26
CA ALA A 116 0.61 10.77 2.21
C ALA A 116 -0.05 10.95 3.58
N VAL A 117 -1.37 11.12 3.57
CA VAL A 117 -2.22 11.06 4.77
C VAL A 117 -2.55 9.60 5.05
N PHE A 118 -2.16 9.11 6.23
CA PHE A 118 -2.49 7.80 6.74
C PHE A 118 -3.60 7.91 7.79
N ARG A 119 -4.57 7.02 7.67
CA ARG A 119 -5.73 6.92 8.56
C ARG A 119 -5.79 5.51 9.12
N LYS A 120 -6.11 5.40 10.39
CA LYS A 120 -6.40 4.12 11.03
C LYS A 120 -7.47 4.28 12.10
N GLU A 121 -8.29 3.26 12.26
CA GLU A 121 -9.42 3.32 13.19
C GLU A 121 -8.94 3.62 14.62
N GLY A 122 -9.65 4.52 15.29
CA GLY A 122 -9.35 4.92 16.68
C GLY A 122 -8.15 5.86 16.83
N SER A 123 -7.63 6.44 15.73
CA SER A 123 -6.51 7.39 15.75
C SER A 123 -6.85 8.64 14.93
N ALA A 124 -6.15 9.74 15.21
CA ALA A 124 -6.18 10.90 14.33
C ALA A 124 -5.42 10.61 13.02
N ASP A 125 -5.87 11.24 11.94
CA ASP A 125 -5.17 11.23 10.66
C ASP A 125 -3.78 11.85 10.82
N VAL A 126 -2.78 11.26 10.17
CA VAL A 126 -1.38 11.73 10.22
C VAL A 126 -0.81 11.84 8.81
N THR A 127 -0.10 12.93 8.53
CA THR A 127 0.69 13.06 7.30
C THR A 127 2.09 12.51 7.56
N LEU A 128 2.46 11.46 6.84
CA LEU A 128 3.76 10.79 6.98
C LEU A 128 4.63 11.07 5.76
N ARG A 129 5.93 11.23 5.98
CA ARG A 129 6.95 11.50 4.96
C ARG A 129 8.12 10.52 5.07
N SER A 130 9.07 10.60 4.13
CA SER A 130 10.28 9.76 4.12
C SER A 130 10.92 9.60 5.51
N GLY A 131 11.11 8.34 5.94
CA GLY A 131 11.67 7.96 7.24
C GLY A 131 10.63 7.72 8.34
N ASP A 132 9.41 8.22 8.19
CA ASP A 132 8.33 7.96 9.14
C ASP A 132 7.80 6.53 9.05
N THR A 133 7.18 6.06 10.13
CA THR A 133 6.54 4.74 10.19
C THR A 133 5.15 4.82 10.80
N VAL A 134 4.26 3.92 10.38
CA VAL A 134 2.96 3.70 11.05
C VAL A 134 2.68 2.21 11.22
N PHE A 135 2.27 1.85 12.43
CA PHE A 135 1.86 0.49 12.78
C PHE A 135 0.33 0.36 12.76
N HIS A 136 -0.14 -0.70 12.12
CA HIS A 136 -1.53 -1.15 12.13
C HIS A 136 -1.65 -2.45 12.93
N GLY A 137 -2.55 -2.47 13.90
CA GLY A 137 -2.89 -3.68 14.63
C GLY A 137 -3.58 -4.71 13.74
N ARG A 138 -3.67 -5.95 14.23
CA ARG A 138 -4.43 -7.02 13.54
C ARG A 138 -5.88 -6.58 13.34
N ASN A 139 -6.40 -6.76 12.14
CA ASN A 139 -7.74 -6.35 11.73
C ASN A 139 -8.07 -4.87 12.01
N GLN A 140 -7.06 -3.99 12.16
CA GLN A 140 -7.32 -2.58 12.34
C GLN A 140 -7.60 -1.96 10.96
N PRO A 141 -8.80 -1.42 10.70
CA PRO A 141 -9.06 -0.73 9.45
C PRO A 141 -8.11 0.45 9.26
N HIS A 142 -7.59 0.61 8.06
CA HIS A 142 -6.73 1.73 7.68
C HIS A 142 -6.90 2.13 6.22
N ALA A 143 -6.59 3.40 5.91
CA ALA A 143 -6.72 3.99 4.59
C ALA A 143 -5.56 4.95 4.33
N THR A 144 -5.24 5.19 3.06
CA THR A 144 -4.15 6.09 2.65
C THR A 144 -4.63 7.04 1.56
N GLU A 145 -4.19 8.30 1.60
CA GLU A 145 -4.52 9.29 0.58
C GLU A 145 -3.29 10.12 0.21
N THR A 146 -2.94 10.14 -1.07
CA THR A 146 -1.89 11.01 -1.60
C THR A 146 -2.46 12.36 -2.00
N GLY A 147 -1.69 13.42 -1.69
CA GLY A 147 -1.97 14.77 -2.16
C GLY A 147 -1.31 15.03 -3.51
N ALA A 148 -0.60 16.15 -3.64
CA ALA A 148 0.21 16.46 -4.82
C ALA A 148 1.47 15.59 -4.92
N ASP A 149 1.95 15.05 -3.80
CA ASP A 149 3.12 14.17 -3.76
C ASP A 149 2.69 12.70 -3.92
N PRO A 150 3.46 11.86 -4.64
CA PRO A 150 3.33 10.41 -4.58
C PRO A 150 3.77 9.89 -3.20
N VAL A 151 3.55 8.60 -2.93
CA VAL A 151 4.20 7.91 -1.81
C VAL A 151 4.71 6.54 -2.22
N LEU A 152 5.86 6.16 -1.67
CA LEU A 152 6.51 4.87 -1.85
C LEU A 152 6.83 4.29 -0.48
N CYS A 153 6.32 3.10 -0.19
CA CYS A 153 6.39 2.48 1.12
C CYS A 153 7.02 1.09 1.07
N LEU A 154 7.80 0.75 2.10
CA LEU A 154 8.06 -0.63 2.48
C LEU A 154 7.00 -1.05 3.50
N VAL A 155 6.33 -2.16 3.25
CA VAL A 155 5.27 -2.69 4.10
C VAL A 155 5.70 -4.05 4.62
N LEU A 156 5.65 -4.24 5.94
CA LEU A 156 6.05 -5.48 6.61
C LEU A 156 4.86 -6.08 7.34
N TRP A 157 4.58 -7.36 7.09
CA TRP A 157 3.58 -8.13 7.83
C TRP A 157 4.22 -9.16 8.72
N ARG A 158 3.52 -9.45 9.82
CA ARG A 158 3.75 -10.62 10.67
C ARG A 158 2.43 -11.26 11.12
N ASP A 159 2.56 -12.41 11.78
CA ASP A 159 1.51 -13.17 12.46
C ASP A 159 0.53 -13.93 11.52
N ASP A 160 -0.05 -13.31 10.51
CA ASP A 160 -0.92 -13.97 9.52
C ASP A 160 -0.48 -13.66 8.08
N PHE A 161 -0.44 -14.70 7.24
CA PHE A 161 0.06 -14.64 5.87
C PHE A 161 -0.90 -15.28 4.85
N GLU A 162 -1.99 -15.86 5.34
CA GLU A 162 -2.93 -16.64 4.53
C GLU A 162 -4.11 -15.78 4.03
N HIS A 163 -4.38 -14.67 4.71
CA HIS A 163 -5.50 -13.79 4.39
C HIS A 163 -5.03 -12.52 3.69
N ALA A 164 -5.53 -12.29 2.48
CA ALA A 164 -5.32 -11.07 1.74
C ALA A 164 -6.05 -9.87 2.39
N PRO A 165 -5.64 -8.62 2.09
CA PRO A 165 -6.40 -7.44 2.45
C PRO A 165 -7.80 -7.47 1.86
N MET A 166 -8.78 -6.99 2.61
CA MET A 166 -10.15 -6.79 2.12
C MET A 166 -10.65 -5.39 2.47
N LEU A 167 -11.54 -4.85 1.65
CA LEU A 167 -12.19 -3.58 1.96
C LEU A 167 -13.00 -3.69 3.26
N SER A 168 -12.84 -2.71 4.13
CA SER A 168 -13.54 -2.64 5.41
C SER A 168 -14.96 -2.13 5.23
N ASP A 169 -15.87 -2.47 6.16
CA ASP A 169 -17.23 -1.92 6.20
C ASP A 169 -17.23 -0.40 6.40
N LEU A 170 -16.12 0.20 6.87
CA LEU A 170 -15.94 1.65 6.90
C LEU A 170 -16.07 2.30 5.52
N VAL A 171 -15.79 1.58 4.42
CA VAL A 171 -16.03 2.07 3.06
C VAL A 171 -17.52 2.33 2.84
N LYS A 172 -18.39 1.45 3.31
CA LYS A 172 -19.85 1.62 3.21
C LYS A 172 -20.31 2.85 4.00
N LEU A 173 -19.82 2.97 5.24
CA LEU A 173 -20.12 4.12 6.11
C LEU A 173 -19.67 5.46 5.50
N GLN A 174 -18.52 5.48 4.82
CA GLN A 174 -18.06 6.68 4.10
C GLN A 174 -18.98 7.04 2.93
N ARG A 175 -19.41 6.05 2.13
CA ARG A 175 -20.34 6.26 1.01
C ARG A 175 -21.69 6.78 1.50
N ASP A 176 -22.24 6.19 2.55
CA ASP A 176 -23.52 6.60 3.13
C ASP A 176 -23.46 8.04 3.67
N ARG A 177 -22.36 8.39 4.36
CA ARG A 177 -22.13 9.76 4.83
C ARG A 177 -22.00 10.77 3.70
N ALA A 178 -21.28 10.43 2.63
CA ALA A 178 -21.16 11.30 1.46
C ALA A 178 -22.51 11.52 0.77
N GLN A 179 -23.34 10.48 0.67
CA GLN A 179 -24.67 10.57 0.08
C GLN A 179 -25.65 11.41 0.92
N LEU A 180 -25.55 11.32 2.26
CA LEU A 180 -26.32 12.17 3.18
C LEU A 180 -25.88 13.65 3.17
N ALA A 181 -24.62 13.93 2.81
CA ALA A 181 -24.07 15.28 2.74
C ALA A 181 -24.40 16.02 1.43
N LEU A 182 -24.93 15.34 0.42
CA LEU A 182 -25.41 15.99 -0.80
C LEU A 182 -26.68 16.80 -0.48
N PRO A 183 -26.78 18.08 -0.91
CA PRO A 183 -27.99 18.86 -0.70
C PRO A 183 -29.16 18.15 -1.40
N ARG A 184 -30.21 17.82 -0.63
CA ARG A 184 -31.47 17.33 -1.20
C ARG A 184 -31.98 18.41 -2.14
N VAL A 185 -31.96 18.14 -3.45
CA VAL A 185 -32.64 18.97 -4.43
C VAL A 185 -34.13 18.91 -4.07
N LEU A 186 -34.62 19.94 -3.39
CA LEU A 186 -36.06 20.16 -3.24
C LEU A 186 -36.58 20.46 -4.64
N THR A 187 -37.12 19.45 -5.31
CA THR A 187 -37.99 19.66 -6.46
C THR A 187 -39.23 20.39 -5.95
N ALA A 188 -39.26 21.71 -6.14
CA ALA A 188 -40.49 22.49 -5.98
C ALA A 188 -41.49 22.03 -7.05
N GLN A 189 -42.67 21.60 -6.60
CA GLN A 189 -43.86 21.41 -7.43
C GLN A 189 -44.54 22.76 -7.65
#